data_AF-B8BLW1-F1
#
_entry.id   AF-B8BLW1-F1
#
_cell.length_a   1.000
_cell.length_b   1.000
_cell.length_c   1.000
_cell.angle_alpha   90.00
_cell.angle_beta   90.00
_cell.angle_gamma   90.00
#
_symmetry.space_group_name_H-M   'P 1'
#
loop_
_entity.id
_entity.type
_entity.pdbx_description
1 polymer ?
#
loop_
_entity_poly.entity_id
_entity_poly.type
_entity_poly.pdbx_seq_one_letter_code
_entity_poly.pdbx_strand_id
1 'polypeptide(L)'
;MADTIRYGPPRVPHRLGTVIAVDLGNTNSCVAGYGDEADAPPLFRLCIPTSVAFTGDGDALVGEAAKNHPAAISGFKRLLGTRFGSPEVRRAAEHLPYKIVDWCTMAHIEVNAGAGGAARSVYASDVASMVIAELKARAEARLAGGGKKVHNAVVTVPYYFSDGPREAAMNAARMAGLTTIHWRAIPVGPKQSEVIFYGSIVW
;
A
#
# COMPACT_ATOMS: atom_id res chain seq x y z
N MET A 1 -1.00 -49.53 -30.04
CA MET A 1 -0.26 -49.26 -28.79
C MET A 1 -0.51 -47.81 -28.44
N ALA A 2 -1.36 -47.56 -27.44
CA ALA A 2 -1.71 -46.21 -27.00
C ALA A 2 -0.79 -45.81 -25.85
N ASP A 3 -0.09 -44.70 -26.04
CA ASP A 3 0.85 -44.13 -25.08
C ASP A 3 0.08 -43.64 -23.84
N THR A 4 0.39 -44.23 -22.69
CA THR A 4 -0.23 -43.86 -21.41
C THR A 4 0.55 -42.70 -20.83
N ILE A 5 0.05 -41.47 -21.02
CA ILE A 5 0.56 -40.28 -20.32
C ILE A 5 0.35 -40.50 -18.82
N ARG A 6 1.43 -40.78 -18.10
CA ARG A 6 1.43 -40.82 -16.63
C ARG A 6 1.33 -39.37 -16.12
N TYR A 7 0.15 -38.98 -15.64
CA TYR A 7 0.03 -37.81 -14.78
C TYR A 7 0.89 -38.05 -13.53
N GLY A 8 1.95 -37.26 -13.37
CA GLY A 8 2.72 -37.19 -12.13
C GLY A 8 1.83 -36.75 -10.96
N PRO A 9 2.26 -36.99 -9.70
CA PRO A 9 1.46 -36.67 -8.53
C PRO A 9 1.07 -35.17 -8.54
N PRO A 10 -0.14 -34.82 -8.05
CA PRO A 10 -0.56 -33.43 -7.99
C PRO A 10 0.47 -32.62 -7.19
N ARG A 11 0.98 -31.54 -7.80
CA ARG A 11 1.83 -30.58 -7.08
C ARG A 11 1.01 -30.06 -5.91
N VAL A 12 1.46 -30.33 -4.68
CA VAL A 12 0.81 -29.86 -3.45
C VAL A 12 0.56 -28.35 -3.61
N PRO A 13 -0.67 -27.84 -3.45
CA PRO A 13 -0.92 -26.42 -3.57
C PRO A 13 -0.06 -25.70 -2.54
N HIS A 14 0.79 -24.76 -2.99
CA HIS A 14 1.51 -23.89 -2.08
C HIS A 14 0.48 -23.18 -1.20
N ARG A 15 0.37 -23.58 0.07
CA ARG A 15 -0.41 -22.80 1.03
C ARG A 15 0.33 -21.49 1.23
N LEU A 16 -0.14 -20.43 0.57
CA LEU A 16 0.38 -19.06 0.68
C LEU A 16 0.25 -18.47 2.10
N GLY A 17 -0.17 -19.24 3.11
CA GLY A 17 -0.48 -18.74 4.44
C GLY A 17 -1.59 -17.69 4.39
N THR A 18 -1.62 -16.79 5.38
CA THR A 18 -2.60 -15.70 5.42
C THR A 18 -2.27 -14.64 4.36
N VAL A 19 -3.27 -14.32 3.54
CA VAL A 19 -3.21 -13.28 2.50
C VAL A 19 -4.16 -12.14 2.88
N ILE A 20 -3.69 -10.90 2.75
CA ILE A 20 -4.52 -9.70 2.90
C ILE A 20 -4.68 -8.96 1.56
N ALA A 21 -5.79 -8.24 1.38
CA ALA A 21 -5.94 -7.28 0.29
C ALA A 21 -5.64 -5.87 0.82
N VAL A 22 -4.74 -5.15 0.14
CA VAL A 22 -4.35 -3.78 0.49
C VAL A 22 -4.79 -2.84 -0.63
N ASP A 23 -5.60 -1.86 -0.26
CA ASP A 23 -5.94 -0.72 -1.11
C ASP A 23 -5.25 0.54 -0.60
N LEU A 24 -4.30 1.02 -1.38
CA LEU A 24 -3.64 2.30 -1.13
C LEU A 24 -4.50 3.40 -1.75
N GLY A 25 -5.45 3.97 -1.00
CA GLY A 25 -6.28 5.07 -1.48
C GLY A 25 -5.58 6.43 -1.42
N ASN A 26 -6.26 7.48 -1.91
CA ASN A 26 -5.72 8.85 -1.86
C ASN A 26 -5.99 9.54 -0.52
N THR A 27 -7.15 9.26 0.07
CA THR A 27 -7.63 9.86 1.33
C THR A 27 -7.61 8.87 2.47
N ASN A 28 -8.10 7.66 2.24
CA ASN A 28 -8.04 6.55 3.17
C ASN A 28 -7.46 5.34 2.46
N SER A 29 -6.62 4.60 3.15
CA SER A 29 -6.11 3.30 2.70
C SER A 29 -6.77 2.22 3.55
N CYS A 30 -7.03 1.08 2.95
CA CYS A 30 -7.75 0.00 3.61
C CYS A 30 -7.03 -1.33 3.47
N VAL A 31 -7.26 -2.20 4.44
CA VAL A 31 -6.86 -3.60 4.43
C VAL A 31 -8.08 -4.46 4.72
N ALA A 32 -8.13 -5.63 4.09
CA ALA A 32 -9.07 -6.67 4.46
C ALA A 32 -8.43 -8.05 4.38
N GLY A 33 -9.06 -8.99 5.06
CA GLY A 33 -8.73 -10.39 5.05
C GLY A 33 -9.85 -11.21 5.66
N TYR A 34 -9.70 -12.52 5.61
CA TYR A 34 -10.56 -13.44 6.32
C TYR A 34 -10.00 -13.69 7.72
N GLY A 35 -10.87 -13.73 8.73
CA GLY A 35 -10.51 -14.16 10.08
C GLY A 35 -10.05 -15.62 10.15
N ASP A 36 -9.86 -16.12 11.38
CA ASP A 36 -9.32 -17.45 11.64
C ASP A 36 -10.38 -18.50 12.05
N GLU A 37 -11.67 -18.16 11.95
CA GLU A 37 -12.78 -19.04 12.36
C GLU A 37 -13.03 -20.15 11.33
N ALA A 38 -13.23 -21.38 11.82
CA ALA A 38 -13.13 -22.61 11.03
C ALA A 38 -14.28 -22.83 10.02
N ASP A 39 -15.48 -22.32 10.31
CA ASP A 39 -16.68 -22.63 9.52
C ASP A 39 -17.06 -21.51 8.53
N ALA A 40 -16.76 -20.25 8.88
CA ALA A 40 -16.96 -19.09 8.01
C ALA A 40 -16.13 -17.91 8.56
N PRO A 41 -14.85 -17.78 8.18
CA PRO A 41 -14.02 -16.72 8.75
C PRO A 41 -14.60 -15.36 8.39
N PRO A 42 -14.96 -14.51 9.36
CA PRO A 42 -15.60 -13.24 9.06
C PRO A 42 -14.62 -12.37 8.28
N LEU A 43 -15.10 -11.82 7.16
CA LEU A 43 -14.37 -10.77 6.44
C LEU A 43 -14.18 -9.60 7.39
N PHE A 44 -12.93 -9.23 7.66
CA PHE A 44 -12.63 -7.99 8.35
C PHE A 44 -12.16 -6.95 7.34
N ARG A 45 -12.47 -5.69 7.63
CA ARG A 45 -11.99 -4.53 6.88
C ARG A 45 -11.61 -3.44 7.86
N LEU A 46 -10.42 -2.88 7.69
CA LEU A 46 -9.91 -1.76 8.46
C LEU A 46 -9.42 -0.70 7.48
N CYS A 47 -9.67 0.57 7.79
CA CYS A 47 -9.17 1.68 6.99
C CYS A 47 -8.53 2.71 7.89
N ILE A 48 -7.49 3.36 7.38
CA ILE A 48 -6.77 4.45 8.03
C ILE A 48 -6.68 5.64 7.08
N PRO A 49 -6.58 6.88 7.59
CA PRO A 49 -6.21 8.02 6.75
C PRO A 49 -4.90 7.76 6.01
N THR A 50 -4.84 8.11 4.72
CA THR A 50 -3.62 8.07 3.92
C THR A 50 -2.77 9.30 4.25
N SER A 51 -2.21 9.31 5.46
CA SER A 51 -1.46 10.44 6.00
C SER A 51 -0.25 9.96 6.78
N VAL A 52 0.87 10.64 6.59
CA VAL A 52 2.14 10.40 7.30
C VAL A 52 2.72 11.73 7.72
N ALA A 53 3.30 11.81 8.91
CA ALA A 53 4.05 13.00 9.34
C ALA A 53 5.36 12.56 10.01
N PHE A 54 6.45 13.24 9.69
CA PHE A 54 7.73 13.01 10.36
C PHE A 54 7.85 13.93 11.58
N THR A 55 8.25 13.34 12.70
CA THR A 55 8.55 14.06 13.94
C THR A 55 10.01 14.55 13.95
N GLY A 56 10.33 15.48 14.85
CA GLY A 56 11.70 16.00 14.98
C GLY A 56 12.72 14.95 15.43
N ASP A 57 12.25 13.89 16.11
CA ASP A 57 13.09 12.81 16.64
C ASP A 57 13.38 11.72 15.59
N GLY A 58 12.89 11.90 14.36
CA GLY A 58 13.09 10.96 13.25
C GLY A 58 11.99 9.90 13.12
N ASP A 59 11.08 9.80 14.07
CA ASP A 59 9.93 8.89 14.02
C ASP A 59 8.86 9.37 13.03
N ALA A 60 8.06 8.42 12.51
CA ALA A 60 6.94 8.71 11.63
C ALA A 60 5.60 8.42 12.33
N LEU A 61 4.72 9.41 12.35
CA LEU A 61 3.30 9.24 12.66
C LEU A 61 2.58 8.79 11.38
N VAL A 62 1.61 7.88 11.52
CA VAL A 62 0.86 7.32 10.39
C VAL A 62 -0.64 7.27 10.72
N GLY A 63 -1.48 7.41 9.70
CA GLY A 63 -2.94 7.24 9.86
C GLY A 63 -3.57 8.38 10.65
N GLU A 64 -4.40 8.02 11.64
CA GLU A 64 -5.11 8.96 12.48
C GLU A 64 -4.15 9.88 13.25
N ALA A 65 -2.99 9.36 13.68
CA ALA A 65 -1.97 10.14 14.39
C ALA A 65 -1.32 11.23 13.52
N ALA A 66 -1.24 11.01 12.20
CA ALA A 66 -0.66 11.98 11.27
C ALA A 66 -1.69 12.94 10.67
N LYS A 67 -2.96 12.55 10.58
CA LYS A 67 -3.98 13.25 9.78
C LYS A 67 -4.09 14.76 10.07
N ASN A 68 -4.02 15.13 11.35
CA ASN A 68 -4.17 16.53 11.79
C ASN A 68 -2.82 17.18 12.14
N HIS A 69 -1.71 16.53 11.82
CA HIS A 69 -0.39 17.06 12.07
C HIS A 69 -0.07 18.20 11.08
N PRO A 70 0.55 19.32 11.50
CA PRO A 70 0.88 20.43 10.60
C PRO A 70 1.77 20.04 9.41
N ALA A 71 2.65 19.05 9.61
CA ALA A 71 3.53 18.50 8.57
C ALA A 71 2.97 17.23 7.89
N ALA A 72 1.64 17.04 7.90
CA ALA A 72 1.03 15.86 7.31
C ALA A 72 1.19 15.81 5.79
N ILE A 73 1.72 14.69 5.32
CA ILE A 73 1.86 14.33 3.91
C ILE A 73 0.64 13.48 3.56
N SER A 74 -0.25 14.03 2.75
CA SER A 74 -1.46 13.38 2.25
C SER A 74 -1.63 13.61 0.74
N GLY A 75 -2.39 12.77 0.06
CA GLY A 75 -2.58 12.92 -1.39
C GLY A 75 -1.32 12.68 -2.22
N PHE A 76 -0.29 12.06 -1.66
CA PHE A 76 0.97 11.74 -2.34
C PHE A 76 0.83 10.62 -3.39
N LYS A 77 -0.30 9.90 -3.43
CA LYS A 77 -0.52 8.79 -4.36
C LYS A 77 -0.30 9.19 -5.83
N ARG A 78 -0.62 10.44 -6.19
CA ARG A 78 -0.39 11.00 -7.54
C ARG A 78 1.09 11.20 -7.91
N LEU A 79 1.99 11.08 -6.95
CA LEU A 79 3.44 11.20 -7.13
C LEU A 79 4.15 9.84 -7.20
N LEU A 80 3.41 8.73 -7.09
CA LEU A 80 4.00 7.39 -7.17
C LEU A 80 4.61 7.15 -8.55
N GLY A 81 5.91 6.88 -8.58
CA GLY A 81 6.63 6.52 -9.80
C GLY A 81 6.64 7.61 -10.88
N THR A 82 6.41 8.87 -10.51
CA THR A 82 6.37 9.98 -11.48
C THR A 82 7.70 10.72 -11.57
N ARG A 83 8.00 11.23 -12.77
CA ARG A 83 9.14 12.12 -13.00
C ARG A 83 8.80 13.54 -12.54
N PHE A 84 9.78 14.25 -11.97
CA PHE A 84 9.59 15.61 -11.46
C PHE A 84 9.04 16.58 -12.52
N GLY A 85 9.52 16.47 -13.75
CA GLY A 85 9.10 17.33 -14.86
C GLY A 85 7.73 17.03 -15.47
N SER A 86 6.98 16.05 -14.96
CA SER A 86 5.71 15.64 -15.60
C SER A 86 4.58 16.67 -15.37
N PRO A 87 3.64 16.81 -16.32
CA PRO A 87 2.48 17.70 -16.16
C PRO A 87 1.62 17.36 -14.93
N GLU A 88 1.55 16.08 -14.57
CA GLU A 88 0.83 15.59 -13.39
C GLU A 88 1.46 16.11 -12.10
N VAL A 89 2.80 16.10 -12.00
CA VAL A 89 3.53 16.61 -10.82
C VAL A 89 3.36 18.12 -10.71
N ARG A 90 3.40 18.86 -11.83
CA ARG A 90 3.16 20.31 -11.83
C ARG A 90 1.77 20.66 -11.29
N ARG A 91 0.71 20.01 -11.82
CA ARG A 91 -0.66 20.19 -11.33
C ARG A 91 -0.82 19.77 -9.86
N ALA A 92 -0.13 18.71 -9.44
CA ALA A 92 -0.14 18.24 -8.06
C ALA A 92 0.48 19.27 -7.11
N ALA A 93 1.61 19.88 -7.49
CA ALA A 93 2.33 20.87 -6.69
C ALA A 93 1.49 22.11 -6.38
N GLU A 94 0.55 22.49 -7.26
CA GLU A 94 -0.36 23.62 -7.05
C GLU A 94 -1.36 23.40 -5.89
N HIS A 95 -1.62 22.14 -5.52
CA HIS A 95 -2.69 21.77 -4.58
C HIS A 95 -2.17 21.06 -3.31
N LEU A 96 -0.89 20.71 -3.28
CA LEU A 96 -0.29 19.94 -2.18
C LEU A 96 0.36 20.88 -1.16
N PRO A 97 0.15 20.67 0.16
CA PRO A 97 0.65 21.56 1.20
C PRO A 97 2.14 21.34 1.54
N TYR A 98 2.86 20.60 0.69
CA TYR A 98 4.27 20.28 0.87
C TYR A 98 5.01 20.43 -0.45
N LYS A 99 6.31 20.69 -0.35
CA LYS A 99 7.15 20.94 -1.51
C LYS A 99 7.54 19.63 -2.18
N ILE A 100 7.43 19.62 -3.50
CA ILE A 100 7.94 18.54 -4.36
C ILE A 100 9.27 19.01 -4.93
N VAL A 101 10.29 18.16 -4.87
CA VAL A 101 11.65 18.46 -5.34
C VAL A 101 12.12 17.43 -6.35
N ASP A 102 13.06 17.82 -7.20
CA ASP A 102 13.74 16.92 -8.13
C ASP A 102 14.80 16.11 -7.37
N TRP A 103 14.76 14.80 -7.54
CA TRP A 103 15.83 13.92 -7.16
C TRP A 103 16.14 12.98 -8.32
N CYS A 104 17.26 13.21 -9.00
CA CYS A 104 17.68 12.42 -10.15
C CYS A 104 16.56 12.22 -11.18
N THR A 105 15.84 13.29 -11.53
CA THR A 105 14.69 13.35 -12.46
C THR A 105 13.35 12.82 -11.93
N MET A 106 13.33 12.27 -10.71
CA MET A 106 12.14 11.72 -10.06
C MET A 106 11.54 12.70 -9.06
N ALA A 107 10.22 12.65 -8.90
CA ALA A 107 9.53 13.51 -7.94
C ALA A 107 9.72 13.00 -6.51
N HIS A 108 10.32 13.84 -5.65
CA HIS A 108 10.45 13.59 -4.21
C HIS A 108 9.63 14.58 -3.39
N ILE A 109 9.26 14.17 -2.19
CA ILE A 109 8.60 15.03 -1.19
C ILE A 109 9.67 15.55 -0.26
N GLU A 110 9.82 16.87 -0.16
CA GLU A 110 10.71 17.50 0.82
C GLU A 110 10.10 17.34 2.21
N VAL A 111 10.91 16.86 3.15
CA VAL A 111 10.50 16.64 4.54
C VAL A 111 11.55 17.25 5.46
N ASN A 112 11.09 18.09 6.39
CA ASN A 112 11.97 18.74 7.35
C ASN A 112 12.42 17.73 8.40
N ALA A 113 13.73 17.64 8.64
CA ALA A 113 14.33 16.72 9.62
C ALA A 113 14.29 17.27 11.07
N GLY A 114 13.24 18.02 11.44
CA GLY A 114 13.16 18.67 12.75
C GLY A 114 14.11 19.86 12.94
N ALA A 115 14.16 20.39 14.17
CA ALA A 115 14.98 21.55 14.51
C ALA A 115 16.48 21.22 14.44
N GLY A 116 17.15 21.72 13.39
CA GLY A 116 18.60 21.58 13.20
C GLY A 116 19.04 20.48 12.23
N GLY A 117 18.10 19.69 11.68
CA GLY A 117 18.40 18.68 10.68
C GLY A 117 18.44 19.25 9.25
N ALA A 118 19.28 18.66 8.39
CA ALA A 118 19.27 18.97 6.96
C ALA A 118 17.93 18.57 6.33
N ALA A 119 17.41 19.39 5.41
CA ALA A 119 16.25 19.02 4.62
C ALA A 119 16.51 17.68 3.91
N ARG A 120 15.64 16.70 4.13
CA ARG A 120 15.71 15.40 3.48
C ARG A 120 14.55 15.28 2.50
N SER A 121 14.65 14.37 1.54
CA SER A 121 13.57 14.12 0.58
C SER A 121 13.30 12.63 0.47
N VAL A 122 12.05 12.27 0.23
CA VAL A 122 11.60 10.87 0.19
C VAL A 122 10.76 10.61 -1.05
N TYR A 123 10.78 9.37 -1.54
CA TYR A 123 9.86 8.96 -2.58
C TYR A 123 8.45 8.85 -2.01
N ALA A 124 7.45 9.08 -2.86
CA ALA A 124 6.06 8.80 -2.52
C ALA A 124 5.84 7.30 -2.18
N SER A 125 6.66 6.39 -2.73
CA SER A 125 6.63 4.97 -2.38
C SER A 125 7.11 4.69 -0.95
N ASP A 126 8.06 5.48 -0.45
CA ASP A 126 8.54 5.34 0.94
C ASP A 126 7.42 5.72 1.90
N VAL A 127 6.74 6.84 1.63
CA VAL A 127 5.56 7.29 2.38
C VAL A 127 4.42 6.27 2.29
N ALA A 128 4.16 5.72 1.10
CA ALA A 128 3.18 4.66 0.90
C ALA A 128 3.52 3.40 1.73
N SER A 129 4.79 3.02 1.83
CA SER A 129 5.21 1.84 2.57
C SER A 129 4.90 1.95 4.07
N MET A 130 4.99 3.15 4.65
CA MET A 130 4.65 3.41 6.04
C MET A 130 3.15 3.19 6.30
N VAL A 131 2.30 3.68 5.38
CA VAL A 131 0.84 3.45 5.43
C VAL A 131 0.51 1.96 5.30
N ILE A 132 1.18 1.25 4.39
CA ILE A 132 0.96 -0.19 4.20
C ILE A 132 1.45 -1.00 5.41
N ALA A 133 2.57 -0.61 6.03
CA ALA A 133 3.10 -1.25 7.23
C ALA A 133 2.14 -1.11 8.42
N GLU A 134 1.55 0.07 8.61
CA GLU A 134 0.52 0.30 9.64
C GLU A 134 -0.73 -0.56 9.39
N LEU A 135 -1.21 -0.62 8.14
CA LEU A 135 -2.32 -1.49 7.75
C LEU A 135 -2.02 -2.96 8.01
N LYS A 136 -0.81 -3.42 7.67
CA LYS A 136 -0.34 -4.78 7.97
C LYS A 136 -0.34 -5.04 9.47
N ALA A 137 0.19 -4.13 10.29
CA ALA A 137 0.22 -4.28 11.74
C ALA A 137 -1.20 -4.40 12.33
N ARG A 138 -2.15 -3.59 11.86
CA ARG A 138 -3.57 -3.69 12.28
C ARG A 138 -4.23 -4.98 11.81
N ALA A 139 -3.91 -5.46 10.61
CA ALA A 139 -4.40 -6.74 10.12
C ALA A 139 -3.84 -7.92 10.95
N GLU A 140 -2.53 -7.92 11.23
CA GLU A 140 -1.89 -8.90 12.12
C GLU A 140 -2.55 -8.89 13.52
N ALA A 141 -2.80 -7.72 14.10
CA ALA A 141 -3.51 -7.59 15.38
C ALA A 141 -4.94 -8.13 15.33
N ARG A 142 -5.67 -7.92 14.22
CA ARG A 142 -7.03 -8.45 14.02
C ARG A 142 -7.05 -9.97 13.86
N LEU A 143 -5.97 -10.55 13.34
CA LEU A 143 -5.74 -11.98 13.17
C LEU A 143 -5.07 -12.61 14.41
N ALA A 144 -4.70 -11.82 15.43
CA ALA A 144 -3.81 -12.20 16.52
C ALA A 144 -4.39 -13.16 17.58
N GLY A 145 -5.41 -13.97 17.25
CA GLY A 145 -5.76 -15.13 18.05
C GLY A 145 -4.61 -16.17 18.18
N GLY A 146 -3.52 -16.03 17.41
CA GLY A 146 -2.36 -16.93 17.48
C GLY A 146 -1.01 -16.37 16.99
N GLY A 147 -0.77 -15.05 17.03
CA GLY A 147 0.54 -14.48 16.66
C GLY A 147 0.93 -14.61 15.18
N LYS A 148 -0.07 -14.70 14.28
CA LYS A 148 0.16 -14.91 12.84
C LYS A 148 0.77 -13.69 12.18
N LYS A 149 1.93 -13.88 11.54
CA LYS A 149 2.56 -12.89 10.67
C LYS A 149 1.94 -12.94 9.28
N VAL A 150 1.68 -11.77 8.71
CA VAL A 150 1.15 -11.64 7.36
C VAL A 150 2.29 -11.36 6.41
N HIS A 151 2.53 -12.29 5.49
CA HIS A 151 3.61 -12.19 4.52
C HIS A 151 3.12 -11.91 3.10
N ASN A 152 1.89 -12.27 2.77
CA ASN A 152 1.39 -12.21 1.40
C ASN A 152 0.26 -11.20 1.26
N ALA A 153 0.28 -10.45 0.16
CA ALA A 153 -0.77 -9.48 -0.12
C ALA A 153 -1.16 -9.43 -1.59
N VAL A 154 -2.44 -9.11 -1.83
CA VAL A 154 -2.93 -8.60 -3.10
C VAL A 154 -3.00 -7.08 -3.00
N VAL A 155 -2.33 -6.37 -3.91
CA VAL A 155 -2.32 -4.90 -3.91
C VAL A 155 -3.23 -4.38 -5.00
N THR A 156 -4.07 -3.39 -4.68
CA THR A 156 -4.94 -2.78 -5.69
C THR A 156 -4.43 -1.43 -6.17
N VAL A 157 -4.53 -1.21 -7.48
CA VAL A 157 -4.11 0.02 -8.16
C VAL A 157 -5.22 0.53 -9.08
N PRO A 158 -5.36 1.85 -9.31
CA PRO A 158 -6.33 2.38 -10.26
C PRO A 158 -6.11 1.87 -11.69
N TYR A 159 -7.19 1.72 -12.48
CA TYR A 159 -7.09 1.32 -13.91
C TYR A 159 -6.17 2.21 -14.75
N TYR A 160 -6.13 3.51 -14.46
CA TYR A 160 -5.32 4.46 -15.22
C TYR A 160 -3.83 4.46 -14.84
N PHE A 161 -3.40 3.65 -13.85
CA PHE A 161 -1.98 3.56 -13.53
C PHE A 161 -1.21 2.90 -14.66
N SER A 162 -0.27 3.65 -15.24
CA SER A 162 0.80 3.13 -16.09
C SER A 162 1.78 2.28 -15.27
N ASP A 163 2.76 1.67 -15.93
CA ASP A 163 3.64 0.69 -15.28
C ASP A 163 4.51 1.28 -14.16
N GLY A 164 4.98 2.53 -14.29
CA GLY A 164 5.79 3.20 -13.26
C GLY A 164 5.06 3.36 -11.91
N PRO A 165 3.91 4.04 -11.86
CA PRO A 165 3.10 4.14 -10.64
C PRO A 165 2.67 2.79 -10.06
N ARG A 166 2.40 1.80 -10.93
CA ARG A 166 2.08 0.43 -10.50
C ARG A 166 3.26 -0.22 -9.80
N GLU A 167 4.43 -0.21 -10.43
CA GLU A 167 5.65 -0.76 -9.85
C GLU A 167 6.02 -0.07 -8.53
N ALA A 168 5.86 1.26 -8.45
CA ALA A 168 6.07 2.02 -7.22
C ALA A 168 5.12 1.59 -6.09
N ALA A 169 3.86 1.29 -6.39
CA ALA A 169 2.91 0.77 -5.41
C ALA A 169 3.29 -0.65 -4.93
N MET A 170 3.74 -1.50 -5.84
CA MET A 170 4.24 -2.84 -5.49
C MET A 170 5.52 -2.78 -4.66
N ASN A 171 6.42 -1.84 -4.98
CA ASN A 171 7.64 -1.61 -4.21
C ASN A 171 7.31 -1.14 -2.79
N ALA A 172 6.33 -0.25 -2.63
CA ALA A 172 5.87 0.18 -1.31
C ALA A 172 5.36 -1.01 -0.46
N ALA A 173 4.65 -1.97 -1.05
CA ALA A 173 4.23 -3.18 -0.35
C ALA A 173 5.41 -4.06 0.05
N ARG A 174 6.41 -4.22 -0.83
CA ARG A 174 7.66 -4.95 -0.50
C ARG A 174 8.42 -4.31 0.64
N MET A 175 8.55 -2.98 0.64
CA MET A 175 9.18 -2.21 1.73
C MET A 175 8.44 -2.37 3.06
N ALA A 176 7.11 -2.57 3.03
CA ALA A 176 6.31 -2.90 4.21
C ALA A 176 6.42 -4.38 4.66
N GLY A 177 7.29 -5.17 4.02
CA GLY A 177 7.49 -6.58 4.32
C GLY A 177 6.34 -7.48 3.85
N LEU A 178 5.68 -7.12 2.74
CA LEU A 178 4.69 -7.94 2.07
C LEU A 178 5.23 -8.44 0.72
N THR A 179 5.09 -9.73 0.48
CA THR A 179 5.23 -10.35 -0.83
C THR A 179 3.94 -10.13 -1.60
N THR A 180 4.01 -9.36 -2.68
CA THR A 180 2.83 -9.16 -3.53
C THR A 180 2.64 -10.35 -4.46
N ILE A 181 1.64 -11.18 -4.15
CA ILE A 181 1.32 -12.39 -4.93
C ILE A 181 0.56 -12.07 -6.21
N HIS A 182 -0.20 -10.97 -6.20
CA HIS A 182 -0.97 -10.49 -7.34
C HIS A 182 -1.28 -9.00 -7.16
N TRP A 183 -1.58 -8.31 -8.24
CA TRP A 183 -2.16 -6.97 -8.20
C TRP A 183 -3.40 -6.90 -9.04
N ARG A 184 -4.35 -6.06 -8.62
CA ARG A 184 -5.60 -5.87 -9.35
C ARG A 184 -5.80 -4.42 -9.71
N ALA A 185 -6.09 -4.18 -10.99
CA ALA A 185 -6.58 -2.88 -11.43
C ALA A 185 -8.05 -2.71 -11.03
N ILE A 186 -8.40 -1.58 -10.43
CA ILE A 186 -9.75 -1.30 -9.95
C ILE A 186 -10.28 0.03 -10.50
N PRO A 187 -11.61 0.16 -10.67
CA PRO A 187 -12.23 1.43 -11.05
C PRO A 187 -12.08 2.45 -9.93
N VAL A 188 -12.00 3.72 -10.31
CA VAL A 188 -11.96 4.83 -9.35
C VAL A 188 -13.38 5.33 -9.14
N GLY A 189 -13.83 5.34 -7.89
CA GLY A 189 -15.18 5.77 -7.54
C GLY A 189 -15.66 5.27 -6.18
N PRO A 190 -16.88 5.63 -5.75
CA PRO A 190 -17.41 5.35 -4.42
C PRO A 190 -17.51 3.85 -4.07
N LYS A 191 -17.51 2.96 -5.07
CA LYS A 191 -17.55 1.49 -4.89
C LYS A 191 -16.18 0.82 -4.90
N GLN A 192 -15.08 1.59 -4.90
CA GLN A 192 -13.71 1.08 -4.97
C GLN A 192 -13.51 -0.06 -3.95
N SER A 193 -13.91 0.15 -2.69
CA SER A 193 -13.76 -0.85 -1.64
C SER A 193 -14.61 -2.12 -1.79
N GLU A 194 -15.80 -2.06 -2.39
CA GLU A 194 -16.63 -3.28 -2.55
C GLU A 194 -15.99 -4.24 -3.57
N VAL A 195 -15.47 -3.69 -4.67
CA VAL A 195 -14.78 -4.45 -5.73
C VAL A 195 -13.47 -5.06 -5.22
N ILE A 196 -12.74 -4.33 -4.38
CA ILE A 196 -11.47 -4.79 -3.79
C ILE A 196 -11.71 -6.03 -2.94
N PHE A 197 -12.72 -6.02 -2.06
CA PHE A 197 -12.79 -7.01 -0.98
C PHE A 197 -13.59 -8.27 -1.33
N TYR A 198 -14.65 -8.16 -2.15
CA TYR A 198 -15.38 -9.35 -2.62
C TYR A 198 -14.70 -10.05 -3.79
N GLY A 199 -13.94 -9.31 -4.61
CA GLY A 199 -13.35 -9.87 -5.81
C GLY A 199 -11.90 -10.32 -5.67
N SER A 200 -11.10 -9.70 -4.78
CA SER A 200 -9.63 -9.86 -4.81
C SER A 200 -9.08 -10.85 -3.76
N ILE A 201 -9.93 -11.31 -2.84
CA ILE A 201 -9.58 -12.29 -1.79
C ILE A 201 -10.16 -13.69 -2.12
N VAL A 202 -11.04 -13.79 -3.12
CA VAL A 202 -11.57 -15.07 -3.61
C VAL A 202 -10.62 -15.58 -4.70
N TRP A 203 -9.79 -16.57 -4.36
CA TRP A 203 -8.87 -17.28 -5.25
C TRP A 203 -9.21 -18.77 -5.28
#